data_AF-E4XPI5-F1
#
_entry.id   AF-E4XPI5-F1
#
_cell.length_a   1.000
_cell.length_b   1.000
_cell.length_c   1.000
_cell.angle_alpha   90.00
_cell.angle_beta   90.00
_cell.angle_gamma   90.00
#
_symmetry.space_group_name_H-M   'P 1'
#
loop_
_entity.id
_entity.type
_entity.pdbx_description
1 polymer ?
#
loop_
_entity_poly.entity_id
_entity_poly.type
_entity_poly.pdbx_seq_one_letter_code
_entity_poly.pdbx_strand_id
1 'polypeptide(L)'
;MNKSKWPNDAFILVIPSSVDESYLQSGDGSSQISATINAPRNDYTEYAAYAIVNGKLHIFGGNSDYTKIARLDDCTLNELTVRLNEERFFGHAALSIEKGKKLLFVLATLANIAKLARFLTVQQPFQLSLPTRLINTAVSGFTKISRRVLDATTTNIKKLKRFLRTGWTALPDHPKRISSHSLIALENQSMLLMGGMDWVNDGVSQSGIWQLKDQTWSKIGELLRADYWGSAIYIGRSIYYFGYVSKAIQRLDFNQETEELQTVSQIGNQQGDYYYPVLFQTVPNYCV
;
A
#
# COMPACT_ATOMS: atom_id res chain seq x y z
N MET A 1 -12.34 -9.36 -16.58
CA MET A 1 -12.46 -8.34 -15.53
C MET A 1 -12.56 -6.99 -16.23
N ASN A 2 -13.73 -6.36 -16.22
CA ASN A 2 -13.91 -5.01 -16.77
C ASN A 2 -13.05 -4.06 -15.92
N LYS A 3 -12.02 -3.46 -16.51
CA LYS A 3 -11.36 -2.31 -15.90
C LYS A 3 -12.42 -1.21 -15.82
N SER A 4 -12.82 -0.82 -14.61
CA SER A 4 -13.71 0.31 -14.38
C SER A 4 -13.13 1.51 -15.12
N LYS A 5 -13.81 1.94 -16.18
CA LYS A 5 -13.34 3.02 -17.08
C LYS A 5 -13.54 4.41 -16.45
N TRP A 6 -14.23 4.49 -15.32
CA TRP A 6 -14.65 5.73 -14.68
C TRP A 6 -14.56 5.64 -13.14
N PRO A 7 -14.25 6.76 -12.45
CA PRO A 7 -14.20 6.83 -10.99
C PRO A 7 -15.51 6.41 -10.30
N ASN A 8 -16.64 6.60 -10.97
CA ASN A 8 -17.98 6.35 -10.44
C ASN A 8 -18.32 4.86 -10.29
N ASP A 9 -17.57 3.96 -10.92
CA ASP A 9 -17.81 2.51 -10.84
C ASP A 9 -16.89 1.83 -9.81
N ALA A 10 -16.08 2.59 -9.08
CA ALA A 10 -15.18 2.04 -8.09
C ALA A 10 -15.91 1.77 -6.77
N PHE A 11 -15.75 0.56 -6.23
CA PHE A 11 -16.16 0.21 -4.87
C PHE A 11 -14.93 -0.26 -4.11
N ILE A 12 -14.70 0.30 -2.93
CA ILE A 12 -13.50 0.08 -2.13
C ILE A 12 -13.96 -0.54 -0.83
N LEU A 13 -13.62 -1.82 -0.63
CA LEU A 13 -13.73 -2.46 0.66
C LEU A 13 -12.62 -1.93 1.56
N VAL A 14 -13.03 -1.39 2.70
CA VAL A 14 -12.15 -0.87 3.74
C VAL A 14 -12.23 -1.81 4.93
N ILE A 15 -11.11 -2.44 5.27
CA ILE A 15 -10.99 -3.33 6.44
C ILE A 15 -10.03 -2.64 7.42
N PRO A 16 -10.53 -2.01 8.50
CA PRO A 16 -9.68 -1.38 9.51
C PRO A 16 -9.03 -2.44 10.42
N SER A 17 -8.43 -2.04 11.54
CA SER A 17 -7.81 -2.97 12.51
C SER A 17 -8.83 -3.93 13.12
N SER A 18 -10.05 -3.45 13.35
CA SER A 18 -11.22 -4.24 13.78
C SER A 18 -12.02 -4.67 12.54
N VAL A 19 -12.05 -5.96 12.19
CA VAL A 19 -12.76 -6.42 10.99
C VAL A 19 -14.27 -6.17 11.05
N ASP A 20 -14.88 -6.10 12.24
CA ASP A 20 -16.32 -5.81 12.42
C ASP A 20 -16.69 -4.37 12.05
N GLU A 21 -15.70 -3.48 11.94
CA GLU A 21 -15.88 -2.09 11.52
C GLU A 21 -15.62 -1.91 10.01
N SER A 22 -15.60 -3.00 9.25
CA SER A 22 -15.42 -2.94 7.80
C SER A 22 -16.60 -2.28 7.11
N TYR A 23 -16.30 -1.57 6.02
CA TYR A 23 -17.32 -0.92 5.21
C TYR A 23 -16.91 -0.85 3.74
N LEU A 24 -17.90 -0.70 2.88
CA LEU A 24 -17.75 -0.47 1.45
C LEU A 24 -17.94 1.02 1.16
N GLN A 25 -16.97 1.63 0.47
CA GLN A 25 -16.99 3.02 0.03
C GLN A 25 -17.15 3.10 -1.50
N SER A 26 -18.14 3.83 -2.00
CA SER A 26 -18.20 4.15 -3.43
C SER A 26 -17.18 5.23 -3.81
N GLY A 27 -16.61 5.13 -5.00
CA GLY A 27 -15.55 6.02 -5.48
C GLY A 27 -16.00 7.46 -5.79
N ASP A 28 -17.30 7.68 -5.90
CA ASP A 28 -17.89 9.02 -6.01
C ASP A 28 -18.26 9.63 -4.65
N GLY A 29 -18.21 8.85 -3.57
CA GLY A 29 -18.61 9.31 -2.25
C GLY A 29 -20.10 9.21 -1.94
N SER A 30 -20.93 8.75 -2.88
CA SER A 30 -22.38 8.73 -2.73
C SER A 30 -22.89 7.68 -1.73
N SER A 31 -22.10 6.66 -1.42
CA SER A 31 -22.49 5.58 -0.51
C SER A 31 -21.32 5.08 0.35
N GLN A 32 -21.68 4.77 1.59
CA GLN A 32 -20.84 4.07 2.56
C GLN A 32 -21.71 3.07 3.31
N ILE A 33 -21.43 1.79 3.19
CA ILE A 33 -22.30 0.71 3.70
C ILE A 33 -21.46 -0.25 4.52
N SER A 34 -21.94 -0.69 5.69
CA SER A 34 -21.25 -1.69 6.51
C SER A 34 -21.00 -2.98 5.72
N ALA A 35 -19.85 -3.60 5.94
CA ALA A 35 -19.47 -4.86 5.35
C ALA A 35 -19.14 -5.86 6.47
N THR A 36 -19.66 -7.09 6.35
CA THR A 36 -19.42 -8.16 7.31
C THR A 36 -18.25 -9.02 6.83
N ILE A 37 -17.11 -8.93 7.53
CA ILE A 37 -15.93 -9.75 7.26
C ILE A 37 -15.74 -10.75 8.38
N ASN A 38 -15.84 -12.04 8.06
CA ASN A 38 -15.60 -13.10 9.02
C ASN A 38 -14.09 -13.29 9.19
N ALA A 39 -13.61 -13.26 10.43
CA ALA A 39 -12.22 -13.58 10.75
C ALA A 39 -12.14 -14.33 12.09
N PRO A 40 -11.05 -15.07 12.35
CA PRO A 40 -10.87 -15.76 13.64
C PRO A 40 -10.85 -14.84 14.86
N ARG A 41 -10.50 -13.55 14.66
CA ARG A 41 -10.42 -12.51 15.71
C ARG A 41 -10.83 -11.17 15.10
N ASN A 42 -11.31 -10.25 15.93
CA ASN A 42 -11.67 -8.91 15.44
C ASN A 42 -10.41 -8.11 15.02
N ASP A 43 -9.29 -8.28 15.71
CA ASP A 43 -8.00 -7.60 15.45
C ASP A 43 -7.17 -8.21 14.31
N TYR A 44 -7.77 -9.02 13.43
CA TYR A 44 -7.01 -9.92 12.54
C TYR A 44 -6.10 -9.20 11.52
N THR A 45 -6.47 -7.97 11.15
CA THR A 45 -5.77 -7.10 10.21
C THR A 45 -4.84 -6.09 10.89
N GLU A 46 -4.82 -6.02 12.22
CA GLU A 46 -4.00 -5.08 12.97
C GLU A 46 -2.50 -5.28 12.64
N TYR A 47 -1.85 -4.20 12.16
CA TYR A 47 -0.48 -4.18 11.64
C TYR A 47 -0.15 -5.17 10.51
N ALA A 48 -1.12 -5.94 9.99
CA ALA A 48 -0.88 -6.92 8.94
C ALA A 48 -0.60 -6.24 7.60
N ALA A 49 0.46 -6.63 6.87
CA ALA A 49 0.66 -6.15 5.50
C ALA A 49 -0.32 -6.85 4.56
N TYR A 50 -0.64 -6.22 3.43
CA TYR A 50 -1.57 -6.79 2.46
C TYR A 50 -1.09 -6.62 1.03
N ALA A 51 -1.51 -7.53 0.17
CA ALA A 51 -1.27 -7.47 -1.27
C ALA A 51 -2.31 -8.28 -2.03
N ILE A 52 -2.50 -7.96 -3.31
CA ILE A 52 -3.35 -8.72 -4.21
C ILE A 52 -2.51 -9.79 -4.91
N VAL A 53 -2.74 -11.06 -4.60
CA VAL A 53 -2.05 -12.21 -5.21
C VAL A 53 -3.07 -13.01 -5.99
N ASN A 54 -2.83 -13.22 -7.29
CA ASN A 54 -3.75 -13.86 -8.24
C ASN A 54 -5.19 -13.30 -8.18
N GLY A 55 -5.32 -11.97 -8.08
CA GLY A 55 -6.62 -11.30 -8.01
C GLY A 55 -7.33 -11.41 -6.66
N LYS A 56 -6.72 -12.03 -5.65
CA LYS A 56 -7.29 -12.19 -4.31
C LYS A 56 -6.51 -11.39 -3.28
N LEU A 57 -7.22 -10.74 -2.36
CA LEU A 57 -6.62 -10.03 -1.24
C LEU A 57 -5.99 -11.04 -0.27
N HIS A 58 -4.71 -10.86 0.01
CA HIS A 58 -3.99 -11.61 1.03
C HIS A 58 -3.43 -10.65 2.07
N ILE A 59 -3.42 -11.10 3.33
CA ILE A 59 -2.80 -10.42 4.47
C ILE A 59 -1.68 -11.29 5.06
N PHE A 60 -0.68 -10.64 5.63
CA PHE A 60 0.58 -11.26 6.04
C PHE A 60 1.07 -10.70 7.38
N GLY A 61 1.35 -11.58 8.35
CA GLY A 61 1.79 -11.18 9.69
C GLY A 61 0.76 -10.30 10.41
N GLY A 62 1.21 -9.41 11.29
CA GLY A 62 0.35 -8.54 12.13
C GLY A 62 0.15 -9.07 13.54
N ASN A 63 -0.49 -8.29 14.41
CA ASN A 63 -0.55 -8.53 15.86
C ASN A 63 -1.14 -9.90 16.25
N SER A 64 -2.20 -10.33 15.54
CA SER A 64 -2.90 -11.57 15.87
C SER A 64 -2.08 -12.85 15.62
N ASP A 65 -1.12 -12.81 14.68
CA ASP A 65 -0.14 -13.85 14.44
C ASP A 65 0.97 -13.31 13.53
N TYR A 66 2.21 -13.31 14.00
CA TYR A 66 3.34 -12.67 13.31
C TYR A 66 3.76 -13.41 12.03
N THR A 67 3.32 -14.64 11.82
CA THR A 67 3.70 -15.48 10.69
C THR A 67 2.54 -15.83 9.76
N LYS A 68 1.31 -15.42 10.09
CA LYS A 68 0.13 -15.82 9.31
C LYS A 68 0.21 -15.35 7.86
N ILE A 69 -0.40 -16.16 7.00
CA ILE A 69 -0.82 -15.76 5.67
C ILE A 69 -2.30 -16.09 5.59
N ALA A 70 -3.14 -15.09 5.39
CA ALA A 70 -4.58 -15.30 5.19
C ALA A 70 -5.03 -14.69 3.88
N ARG A 71 -6.11 -15.23 3.32
CA ARG A 71 -6.71 -14.80 2.07
C ARG A 71 -8.18 -14.50 2.29
N LEU A 72 -8.66 -13.41 1.73
CA LEU A 72 -10.08 -13.10 1.72
C LEU A 72 -10.77 -13.93 0.62
N ASP A 73 -11.60 -14.88 1.02
CA ASP A 73 -12.51 -15.63 0.14
C ASP A 73 -13.93 -15.53 0.67
N ASP A 74 -14.89 -15.16 -0.18
CA ASP A 74 -16.31 -15.13 0.15
C ASP A 74 -16.58 -14.46 1.52
N CYS A 75 -16.01 -13.25 1.69
CA CYS A 75 -16.13 -12.44 2.90
C CYS A 75 -15.50 -13.02 4.17
N THR A 76 -14.68 -14.06 4.04
CA THR A 76 -13.99 -14.71 5.16
C THR A 76 -12.48 -14.65 4.98
N LEU A 77 -11.76 -14.18 6.00
CA LEU A 77 -10.30 -14.23 6.07
C LEU A 77 -9.85 -15.63 6.48
N ASN A 78 -9.59 -16.47 5.48
CA ASN A 78 -9.14 -17.84 5.66
C ASN A 78 -7.62 -17.90 5.79
N GLU A 79 -7.15 -18.45 6.91
CA GLU A 79 -5.73 -18.73 7.10
C GLU A 79 -5.27 -19.86 6.17
N LEU A 80 -4.15 -19.64 5.48
CA LEU A 80 -3.54 -20.63 4.62
C LEU A 80 -2.60 -21.53 5.42
N THR A 81 -2.40 -22.76 4.95
CA THR A 81 -1.44 -23.70 5.58
C THR A 81 0.02 -23.26 5.46
N VAL A 82 0.33 -22.40 4.49
CA VAL A 82 1.65 -21.81 4.31
C VAL A 82 1.81 -20.60 5.23
N ARG A 83 2.94 -20.53 5.94
CA ARG A 83 3.28 -19.42 6.85
C ARG A 83 4.49 -18.63 6.36
N LEU A 84 4.66 -17.41 6.88
CA LEU A 84 5.90 -16.65 6.72
C LEU A 84 7.02 -17.36 7.48
N ASN A 85 8.20 -17.41 6.87
CA ASN A 85 9.38 -18.03 7.47
C ASN A 85 9.98 -17.23 8.64
N GLU A 86 9.50 -16.01 8.87
CA GLU A 86 9.96 -15.12 9.93
C GLU A 86 8.78 -14.32 10.46
N GLU A 87 8.84 -13.96 11.74
CA GLU A 87 7.85 -13.12 12.40
C GLU A 87 7.82 -11.70 11.82
N ARG A 88 6.60 -11.19 11.64
CA ARG A 88 6.27 -9.88 11.08
C ARG A 88 5.17 -9.24 11.92
N PHE A 89 5.59 -8.62 13.02
CA PHE A 89 4.67 -7.94 13.94
C PHE A 89 4.13 -6.63 13.34
N PHE A 90 5.01 -5.70 12.92
CA PHE A 90 4.65 -4.45 12.23
C PHE A 90 5.77 -3.95 11.31
N GLY A 91 5.55 -2.82 10.62
CA GLY A 91 6.59 -2.12 9.84
C GLY A 91 6.99 -2.81 8.54
N HIS A 92 6.24 -3.82 8.12
CA HIS A 92 6.44 -4.52 6.86
C HIS A 92 5.42 -4.11 5.79
N ALA A 93 5.82 -4.38 4.56
CA ALA A 93 5.06 -4.15 3.35
C ALA A 93 5.06 -5.41 2.48
N ALA A 94 3.95 -5.64 1.80
CA ALA A 94 3.78 -6.74 0.86
C ALA A 94 3.45 -6.15 -0.51
N LEU A 95 4.14 -6.62 -1.54
CA LEU A 95 4.02 -6.11 -2.89
C LEU A 95 3.75 -7.24 -3.87
N SER A 96 2.63 -7.14 -4.57
CA SER A 96 2.32 -8.01 -5.69
C SER A 96 3.23 -7.71 -6.88
N ILE A 97 3.84 -8.75 -7.45
CA ILE A 97 4.68 -8.63 -8.64
C ILE A 97 4.26 -9.67 -9.68
N GLU A 98 4.68 -9.50 -10.93
CA GLU A 98 4.35 -10.41 -12.04
C GLU A 98 2.83 -10.62 -12.21
N LYS A 99 2.09 -9.50 -12.31
CA LYS A 99 0.62 -9.50 -12.44
C LYS A 99 -0.11 -10.32 -11.37
N GLY A 100 0.39 -10.34 -10.13
CA GLY A 100 -0.25 -11.11 -9.06
C GLY A 100 0.30 -12.51 -8.85
N LYS A 101 1.20 -13.00 -9.71
CA LYS A 101 1.71 -14.37 -9.59
C LYS A 101 2.75 -14.53 -8.50
N LYS A 102 3.49 -13.47 -8.19
CA LYS A 102 4.54 -13.47 -7.16
C LYS A 102 4.29 -12.39 -6.13
N LEU A 103 4.94 -12.56 -4.98
CA LEU A 103 4.89 -11.61 -3.89
C LEU A 103 6.31 -11.22 -3.45
N LEU A 104 6.56 -9.93 -3.35
CA LEU A 104 7.76 -9.33 -2.81
C LEU A 104 7.45 -8.75 -1.42
N PHE A 105 8.21 -9.17 -0.42
CA PHE A 105 8.14 -8.55 0.91
C PHE A 105 9.22 -7.49 1.07
N VAL A 106 8.84 -6.33 1.57
CA VAL A 106 9.76 -5.24 1.93
C VAL A 106 9.74 -5.04 3.44
N LEU A 107 10.94 -5.02 4.03
CA LEU A 107 11.17 -4.90 5.47
C LEU A 107 11.66 -3.50 5.83
N ALA A 108 11.12 -2.94 6.90
CA ALA A 108 11.70 -1.83 7.64
C ALA A 108 11.77 -2.22 9.13
N THR A 109 12.95 -2.60 9.62
CA THR A 109 13.17 -2.88 11.05
C THR A 109 13.88 -1.72 11.73
N LEU A 110 13.38 -1.30 12.91
CA LEU A 110 13.90 -0.19 13.72
C LEU A 110 15.36 -0.38 14.21
N ALA A 111 15.88 -1.60 14.26
CA ALA A 111 17.17 -1.85 14.92
C ALA A 111 18.38 -1.99 13.98
N ASN A 112 18.18 -2.19 12.67
CA ASN A 112 19.27 -2.31 11.69
C ASN A 112 18.71 -2.18 10.27
N ILE A 113 18.95 -1.05 9.60
CA ILE A 113 18.46 -0.75 8.23
C ILE A 113 19.36 -1.45 7.18
N ALA A 114 19.74 -2.71 7.43
CA ALA A 114 20.42 -3.56 6.47
C ALA A 114 19.38 -4.44 5.76
N LYS A 115 18.83 -3.88 4.68
CA LYS A 115 18.05 -4.53 3.60
C LYS A 115 17.98 -6.07 3.65
N LEU A 116 16.80 -6.61 3.88
CA LEU A 116 16.41 -7.93 3.36
C LEU A 116 15.08 -7.79 2.60
N ALA A 117 15.13 -7.84 1.27
CA ALA A 117 13.96 -8.24 0.49
C ALA A 117 14.12 -9.74 0.22
N ARG A 118 13.17 -10.55 0.69
CA ARG A 118 13.13 -11.99 0.43
C ARG A 118 11.97 -12.29 -0.51
N PHE A 119 12.25 -13.07 -1.56
CA PHE A 119 11.26 -13.51 -2.54
C PHE A 119 10.60 -14.82 -2.09
N LEU A 120 9.30 -14.94 -2.32
CA LEU A 120 8.63 -16.22 -2.56
C LEU A 120 8.30 -16.29 -4.05
N THR A 121 8.90 -17.23 -4.79
CA THR A 121 8.75 -17.32 -6.25
C THR A 121 7.70 -18.36 -6.66
N VAL A 122 6.76 -17.96 -7.52
CA VAL A 122 6.06 -18.81 -8.50
C VAL A 122 6.30 -18.18 -9.88
N GLN A 123 7.04 -18.87 -10.77
CA GLN A 123 7.75 -18.31 -11.94
C GLN A 123 6.88 -17.59 -13.01
N GLN A 124 7.22 -16.35 -13.42
CA GLN A 124 7.69 -15.89 -14.76
C GLN A 124 7.27 -14.42 -15.05
N PRO A 125 8.07 -13.63 -15.82
CA PRO A 125 8.17 -12.17 -15.67
C PRO A 125 7.15 -11.37 -16.50
N PHE A 126 6.55 -10.32 -15.91
CA PHE A 126 6.27 -8.97 -16.49
C PHE A 126 5.25 -8.15 -15.68
N GLN A 127 5.37 -6.81 -15.77
CA GLN A 127 4.45 -5.70 -15.39
C GLN A 127 3.89 -5.70 -13.94
N LEU A 128 4.26 -4.65 -13.20
CA LEU A 128 3.99 -4.42 -11.78
C LEU A 128 2.74 -3.56 -11.58
N SER A 129 1.77 -4.08 -10.84
CA SER A 129 0.78 -3.26 -10.12
C SER A 129 1.27 -3.19 -8.67
N LEU A 130 1.61 -2.00 -8.16
CA LEU A 130 2.09 -1.86 -6.78
C LEU A 130 0.90 -1.75 -5.81
N PRO A 131 0.67 -2.71 -4.87
CA PRO A 131 -0.21 -2.48 -3.73
C PRO A 131 0.43 -1.56 -2.67
N THR A 132 -0.45 -0.97 -1.87
CA THR A 132 -0.31 0.32 -1.21
C THR A 132 0.37 0.34 0.16
N ARG A 133 1.59 -0.19 0.28
CA ARG A 133 2.25 -0.12 1.59
C ARG A 133 3.75 -0.01 1.50
N LEU A 134 4.29 1.07 2.06
CA LEU A 134 5.67 1.23 2.50
C LEU A 134 5.57 2.13 3.75
N ILE A 135 5.57 1.56 4.95
CA ILE A 135 5.38 2.32 6.20
C ILE A 135 6.63 2.23 7.08
N ASN A 136 7.11 3.42 7.49
CA ASN A 136 8.04 3.84 8.54
C ASN A 136 9.27 2.99 8.90
N THR A 137 10.45 3.53 8.56
CA THR A 137 11.56 3.66 9.50
C THR A 137 11.56 5.07 10.10
N ALA A 138 11.24 5.21 11.39
CA ALA A 138 11.65 6.37 12.17
C ALA A 138 12.98 6.03 12.86
N VAL A 139 14.09 6.12 12.13
CA VAL A 139 15.43 6.28 12.71
C VAL A 139 16.20 7.21 11.78
N SER A 140 16.82 8.23 12.37
CA SER A 140 17.70 9.23 11.77
C SER A 140 18.27 8.89 10.36
N GLY A 141 17.92 9.71 9.37
CA GLY A 141 18.88 10.09 8.35
C GLY A 141 18.87 9.44 6.96
N PHE A 142 17.89 8.61 6.55
CA PHE A 142 17.95 8.02 5.19
C PHE A 142 16.59 7.95 4.47
N THR A 143 16.43 8.80 3.46
CA THR A 143 15.28 8.92 2.52
C THR A 143 15.50 8.10 1.23
N LYS A 144 15.98 6.86 1.33
CA LYS A 144 16.22 6.01 0.15
C LYS A 144 15.14 4.95 -0.04
N ILE A 145 14.18 5.24 -0.93
CA ILE A 145 13.37 4.21 -1.56
C ILE A 145 14.23 3.58 -2.68
N SER A 146 14.07 2.29 -2.97
CA SER A 146 14.89 1.61 -3.97
C SER A 146 14.05 0.72 -4.88
N ARG A 147 14.25 0.83 -6.20
CA ARG A 147 13.54 0.09 -7.23
C ARG A 147 14.36 -1.13 -7.69
N ARG A 148 13.73 -2.30 -7.90
CA ARG A 148 14.21 -3.34 -8.83
C ARG A 148 13.14 -4.33 -9.28
N VAL A 149 13.20 -4.64 -10.59
CA VAL A 149 12.71 -5.87 -11.22
C VAL A 149 13.89 -6.83 -11.28
N LEU A 150 13.72 -8.10 -10.89
CA LEU A 150 14.73 -9.11 -11.21
C LEU A 150 14.18 -10.54 -11.25
N ASP A 151 14.51 -11.21 -12.35
CA ASP A 151 14.33 -12.64 -12.62
C ASP A 151 15.55 -13.42 -12.11
N ALA A 152 15.34 -14.56 -11.45
CA ALA A 152 16.42 -15.51 -11.17
C ALA A 152 15.88 -16.92 -10.91
N THR A 153 16.23 -17.86 -11.79
CA THR A 153 16.03 -19.30 -11.61
C THR A 153 17.11 -19.91 -10.72
N THR A 154 16.71 -20.99 -10.05
CA THR A 154 17.39 -21.70 -8.96
C THR A 154 18.74 -22.29 -9.33
N THR A 155 19.80 -21.87 -8.63
CA THR A 155 20.90 -22.68 -8.06
C THR A 155 22.02 -21.75 -7.59
N ASN A 156 22.49 -21.94 -6.35
CA ASN A 156 23.65 -21.31 -5.69
C ASN A 156 23.39 -20.17 -4.70
N ILE A 157 23.11 -20.56 -3.46
CA ILE A 157 23.14 -19.73 -2.24
C ILE A 157 24.50 -19.03 -2.04
N LYS A 158 25.61 -19.56 -2.58
CA LYS A 158 26.93 -18.87 -2.58
C LYS A 158 27.06 -17.75 -3.63
N LYS A 159 26.30 -17.76 -4.73
CA LYS A 159 26.28 -16.66 -5.73
C LYS A 159 25.36 -15.50 -5.30
N LEU A 160 24.33 -15.77 -4.49
CA LEU A 160 23.41 -14.75 -3.96
C LEU A 160 24.15 -13.65 -3.17
N LYS A 161 25.16 -14.03 -2.37
CA LYS A 161 26.03 -13.06 -1.65
C LYS A 161 26.86 -12.17 -2.59
N ARG A 162 27.23 -12.65 -3.79
CA ARG A 162 27.92 -11.85 -4.81
C ARG A 162 26.94 -10.99 -5.63
N PHE A 163 25.68 -11.42 -5.75
CA PHE A 163 24.61 -10.74 -6.48
C PHE A 163 23.98 -9.56 -5.71
N LEU A 164 23.98 -9.63 -4.37
CA LEU A 164 23.54 -8.55 -3.48
C LEU A 164 24.41 -7.27 -3.56
N ARG A 165 25.60 -7.33 -4.17
CA ARG A 165 26.53 -6.20 -4.25
C ARG A 165 26.17 -5.14 -5.30
N THR A 166 25.28 -5.45 -6.25
CA THR A 166 24.89 -4.50 -7.31
C THR A 166 23.37 -4.36 -7.43
N GLY A 167 22.64 -4.79 -6.39
CA GLY A 167 21.23 -5.18 -6.38
C GLY A 167 20.16 -4.08 -6.37
N TRP A 168 20.51 -2.89 -5.93
CA TRP A 168 19.53 -1.88 -5.56
C TRP A 168 19.98 -0.54 -6.12
N THR A 169 19.17 0.03 -6.99
CA THR A 169 19.36 1.42 -7.39
C THR A 169 18.71 2.29 -6.33
N ALA A 170 19.52 3.12 -5.66
CA ALA A 170 18.98 4.14 -4.78
C ALA A 170 18.16 5.12 -5.61
N LEU A 171 16.94 5.40 -5.19
CA LEU A 171 16.20 6.54 -5.71
C LEU A 171 16.76 7.82 -5.07
N PRO A 172 16.57 8.97 -5.73
CA PRO A 172 16.89 10.26 -5.15
C PRO A 172 16.20 10.45 -3.80
N ASP A 173 16.91 11.09 -2.89
CA ASP A 173 16.40 11.46 -1.59
C ASP A 173 15.27 12.48 -1.76
N HIS A 174 14.19 12.30 -0.99
CA HIS A 174 13.10 13.27 -0.93
C HIS A 174 13.60 14.59 -0.33
N PRO A 175 13.22 15.78 -0.85
CA PRO A 175 13.70 17.08 -0.36
C PRO A 175 13.29 17.40 1.09
N LYS A 176 12.27 16.70 1.60
CA LYS A 176 11.80 16.77 2.99
C LYS A 176 11.99 15.43 3.71
N ARG A 177 12.18 15.49 5.03
CA ARG A 177 12.19 14.30 5.90
C ARG A 177 10.77 13.88 6.28
N ILE A 178 10.08 13.22 5.35
CA ILE A 178 8.69 12.78 5.54
C ILE A 178 8.63 11.32 5.97
N SER A 179 7.89 11.06 7.04
CA SER A 179 7.58 9.71 7.54
C SER A 179 6.07 9.47 7.53
N SER A 180 5.60 8.25 7.76
CA SER A 180 4.16 7.97 7.96
C SER A 180 3.26 8.31 6.75
N HIS A 181 3.85 8.35 5.56
CA HIS A 181 3.18 8.73 4.31
C HIS A 181 2.70 7.50 3.53
N SER A 182 1.79 7.71 2.59
CA SER A 182 1.40 6.72 1.59
C SER A 182 2.25 6.85 0.32
N LEU A 183 2.62 5.71 -0.27
CA LEU A 183 3.28 5.63 -1.57
C LEU A 183 2.42 4.86 -2.57
N ILE A 184 2.24 5.44 -3.75
CA ILE A 184 1.52 4.83 -4.87
C ILE A 184 2.42 4.88 -6.10
N ALA A 185 2.43 3.82 -6.91
CA ALA A 185 3.02 3.90 -8.23
C ALA A 185 1.95 4.10 -9.30
N LEU A 186 2.31 4.88 -10.31
CA LEU A 186 1.47 5.20 -11.46
C LEU A 186 1.85 4.34 -12.67
N GLU A 187 0.99 4.31 -13.70
CA GLU A 187 1.21 3.52 -14.91
C GLU A 187 2.37 4.08 -15.75
N ASN A 188 2.58 5.40 -15.74
CA ASN A 188 3.71 6.11 -16.34
C ASN A 188 5.04 5.89 -15.62
N GLN A 189 5.10 4.90 -14.72
CA GLN A 189 6.28 4.51 -13.95
C GLN A 189 6.76 5.54 -12.92
N SER A 190 6.04 6.63 -12.72
CA SER A 190 6.29 7.55 -11.60
C SER A 190 5.75 6.99 -10.29
N MET A 191 6.14 7.62 -9.18
CA MET A 191 5.68 7.30 -7.85
C MET A 191 5.16 8.56 -7.17
N LEU A 192 4.08 8.44 -6.42
CA LEU A 192 3.50 9.51 -5.63
C LEU A 192 3.70 9.26 -4.15
N LEU A 193 4.03 10.32 -3.43
CA LEU A 193 4.04 10.41 -1.98
C LEU A 193 2.94 11.39 -1.56
N MET A 194 2.10 10.97 -0.62
CA MET A 194 1.01 11.78 -0.08
C MET A 194 0.82 11.54 1.41
N GLY A 195 0.45 12.61 2.12
CA GLY A 195 0.39 12.63 3.58
C GLY A 195 1.76 12.45 4.23
N GLY A 196 1.77 12.19 5.53
CA GLY A 196 2.95 11.99 6.35
C GLY A 196 3.29 13.16 7.27
N MET A 197 4.23 12.90 8.17
CA MET A 197 4.79 13.86 9.11
C MET A 197 6.08 14.44 8.54
N ASP A 198 6.14 15.76 8.41
CA ASP A 198 7.33 16.51 8.00
C ASP A 198 8.19 16.85 9.23
N TRP A 199 9.27 16.09 9.39
CA TRP A 199 10.17 16.24 10.52
C TRP A 199 11.15 17.41 10.41
N VAL A 200 11.19 18.11 9.27
CA VAL A 200 11.90 19.39 9.19
C VAL A 200 11.12 20.47 9.98
N ASN A 201 9.80 20.31 10.08
CA ASN A 201 8.89 21.20 10.78
C ASN A 201 8.31 20.50 12.01
N ASP A 202 9.16 19.97 12.89
CA ASP A 202 8.79 19.36 14.17
C ASP A 202 7.72 18.25 14.11
N GLY A 203 7.63 17.53 12.98
CA GLY A 203 6.72 16.39 12.82
C GLY A 203 5.29 16.78 12.47
N VAL A 204 5.07 18.00 11.95
CA VAL A 204 3.75 18.47 11.51
C VAL A 204 3.22 17.65 10.33
N SER A 205 1.92 17.35 10.36
CA SER A 205 1.20 16.72 9.24
C SER A 205 1.35 17.56 7.97
N GLN A 206 1.70 16.94 6.86
CA GLN A 206 1.89 17.63 5.58
C GLN A 206 0.81 17.23 4.56
N SER A 207 0.34 18.18 3.76
CA SER A 207 -0.63 17.96 2.68
C SER A 207 0.00 17.74 1.32
N GLY A 208 1.30 17.99 1.14
CA GLY A 208 1.94 17.95 -0.18
C GLY A 208 1.81 16.59 -0.88
N ILE A 209 1.43 16.64 -2.14
CA ILE A 209 1.46 15.52 -3.08
C ILE A 209 2.74 15.67 -3.90
N TRP A 210 3.66 14.71 -3.74
CA TRP A 210 4.97 14.72 -4.37
C TRP A 210 5.07 13.60 -5.39
N GLN A 211 5.61 13.89 -6.56
CA GLN A 211 5.87 12.91 -7.60
C GLN A 211 7.37 12.71 -7.78
N LEU A 212 7.79 11.45 -7.81
CA LEU A 212 9.08 11.02 -8.29
C LEU A 212 8.93 10.57 -9.74
N LYS A 213 9.45 11.37 -10.67
CA LYS A 213 9.50 11.07 -12.10
C LYS A 213 10.90 11.37 -12.61
N ASP A 214 11.45 10.48 -13.43
CA ASP A 214 12.79 10.64 -14.02
C ASP A 214 13.88 11.02 -13.01
N GLN A 215 13.88 10.35 -11.85
CA GLN A 215 14.81 10.60 -10.74
C GLN A 215 14.75 12.03 -10.17
N THR A 216 13.61 12.69 -10.27
CA THR A 216 13.39 14.01 -9.68
C THR A 216 12.11 14.01 -8.87
N TRP A 217 12.20 14.49 -7.63
CA TRP A 217 11.03 14.76 -6.79
C TRP A 217 10.49 16.15 -7.12
N SER A 218 9.18 16.27 -7.34
CA SER A 218 8.50 17.53 -7.55
C SER A 218 7.17 17.53 -6.83
N LYS A 219 6.82 18.65 -6.17
CA LYS A 219 5.50 18.82 -5.57
C LYS A 219 4.52 19.15 -6.70
N ILE A 220 3.51 18.31 -6.88
CA ILE A 220 2.52 18.44 -7.97
C ILE A 220 1.15 18.93 -7.49
N GLY A 221 0.94 18.99 -6.17
CA GLY A 221 -0.31 19.44 -5.59
C GLY A 221 -0.33 19.30 -4.07
N GLU A 222 -1.52 19.40 -3.50
CA GLU A 222 -1.78 19.23 -2.06
C GLU A 222 -3.09 18.47 -1.84
N LEU A 223 -3.11 17.63 -0.81
CA LEU A 223 -4.33 17.14 -0.18
C LEU A 223 -5.09 18.33 0.41
N LEU A 224 -6.42 18.27 0.38
CA LEU A 224 -7.31 19.26 1.00
C LEU A 224 -7.17 19.29 2.52
N ARG A 225 -6.76 18.18 3.13
CA ARG A 225 -6.45 18.05 4.55
C ARG A 225 -5.09 17.40 4.72
N ALA A 226 -4.21 18.02 5.50
CA ALA A 226 -2.94 17.43 5.90
C ALA A 226 -3.20 16.21 6.80
N ASP A 227 -2.45 15.13 6.59
CA ASP A 227 -2.71 13.87 7.26
C ASP A 227 -1.46 13.00 7.28
N TYR A 228 -1.44 11.96 8.12
CA TYR A 228 -0.41 10.92 8.19
C TYR A 228 -1.04 9.63 8.70
N TRP A 229 -0.38 8.49 8.50
CA TRP A 229 -0.95 7.16 8.82
C TRP A 229 -2.19 6.76 8.01
N GLY A 230 -2.46 7.47 6.91
CA GLY A 230 -3.50 7.11 5.95
C GLY A 230 -3.06 6.03 4.97
N SER A 231 -4.05 5.37 4.37
CA SER A 231 -3.87 4.40 3.28
C SER A 231 -4.34 4.99 1.96
N ALA A 232 -3.74 4.56 0.85
CA ALA A 232 -4.15 4.95 -0.50
C ALA A 232 -4.54 3.74 -1.36
N ILE A 233 -5.22 3.94 -2.48
CA ILE A 233 -5.38 2.90 -3.51
C ILE A 233 -5.55 3.57 -4.87
N TYR A 234 -4.90 3.01 -5.90
CA TYR A 234 -4.98 3.51 -7.27
C TYR A 234 -5.96 2.67 -8.09
N ILE A 235 -7.05 3.28 -8.56
CA ILE A 235 -8.14 2.62 -9.28
C ILE A 235 -8.58 3.52 -10.43
N GLY A 236 -8.56 2.99 -11.66
CA GLY A 236 -9.23 3.62 -12.80
C GLY A 236 -8.79 5.06 -13.07
N ARG A 237 -7.49 5.37 -12.94
CA ARG A 237 -6.90 6.71 -13.11
C ARG A 237 -7.22 7.71 -11.97
N SER A 238 -7.73 7.20 -10.85
CA SER A 238 -7.92 7.98 -9.63
C SER A 238 -7.22 7.33 -8.45
N ILE A 239 -6.69 8.14 -7.53
CA ILE A 239 -6.17 7.67 -6.25
C ILE A 239 -7.16 8.05 -5.16
N TYR A 240 -7.47 7.09 -4.31
CA TYR A 240 -8.32 7.26 -3.14
C TYR A 240 -7.43 7.22 -1.91
N TYR A 241 -7.37 8.33 -1.17
CA TYR A 241 -6.60 8.47 0.05
C TYR A 241 -7.55 8.52 1.25
N PHE A 242 -7.40 7.55 2.15
CA PHE A 242 -8.16 7.40 3.39
C PHE A 242 -7.31 7.92 4.54
N GLY A 243 -7.61 9.15 4.96
CA GLY A 243 -6.87 9.86 5.98
C GLY A 243 -7.17 9.40 7.40
N TYR A 244 -6.16 9.23 8.26
CA TYR A 244 -6.34 8.79 9.65
C TYR A 244 -6.68 9.97 10.56
N VAL A 245 -5.83 11.00 10.62
CA VAL A 245 -6.03 12.14 11.53
C VAL A 245 -7.13 13.06 11.05
N SER A 246 -7.17 13.35 9.75
CA SER A 246 -8.20 14.23 9.20
C SER A 246 -9.56 13.53 9.07
N LYS A 247 -9.56 12.18 9.12
CA LYS A 247 -10.67 11.30 8.73
C LYS A 247 -11.16 11.48 7.29
N ALA A 248 -10.62 12.42 6.53
CA ALA A 248 -11.11 12.74 5.20
C ALA A 248 -10.74 11.63 4.20
N ILE A 249 -11.73 11.22 3.41
CA ILE A 249 -11.52 10.38 2.23
C ILE A 249 -11.41 11.31 1.04
N GLN A 250 -10.25 11.35 0.41
CA GLN A 250 -9.92 12.27 -0.68
C GLN A 250 -9.63 11.50 -1.97
N ARG A 251 -10.23 11.92 -3.08
CA ARG A 251 -9.98 11.39 -4.42
C ARG A 251 -9.11 12.36 -5.20
N LEU A 252 -8.02 11.86 -5.76
CA LEU A 252 -7.13 12.56 -6.67
C LEU A 252 -7.39 12.01 -8.06
N ASP A 253 -7.86 12.85 -8.97
CA ASP A 253 -8.16 12.46 -10.35
C ASP A 253 -7.02 12.88 -11.28
N PHE A 254 -6.59 11.96 -12.14
CA PHE A 254 -5.51 12.17 -13.10
C PHE A 254 -6.05 12.20 -14.52
N ASN A 255 -5.37 12.95 -15.39
CA ASN A 255 -5.66 12.97 -16.82
C ASN A 255 -5.52 11.56 -17.42
N GLN A 256 -6.45 11.17 -18.29
CA GLN A 256 -6.50 9.82 -18.86
C GLN A 256 -5.31 9.47 -19.78
N GLU A 257 -4.72 10.47 -20.42
CA GLU A 257 -3.63 10.31 -21.39
C GLU A 257 -2.27 10.64 -20.77
N THR A 258 -2.18 11.77 -20.06
CA THR A 258 -0.89 12.26 -19.52
C THR A 258 -0.59 11.74 -18.12
N GLU A 259 -1.60 11.24 -17.40
CA GLU A 259 -1.52 10.85 -15.98
C GLU A 259 -0.96 11.98 -15.10
N GLU A 260 -1.32 13.22 -15.44
CA GLU A 260 -1.07 14.43 -14.67
C GLU A 260 -2.24 14.70 -13.72
N LEU A 261 -1.94 15.14 -12.49
CA LEU A 261 -2.95 15.47 -11.48
C LEU A 261 -3.85 16.61 -11.98
N GLN A 262 -5.17 16.39 -11.97
CA GLN A 262 -6.16 17.37 -12.39
C GLN A 262 -6.87 18.00 -11.19
N THR A 263 -7.45 17.16 -10.33
CA THR A 263 -8.28 17.62 -9.21
C THR A 263 -8.05 16.79 -7.97
N VAL A 264 -8.29 17.42 -6.81
CA VAL A 264 -8.37 16.75 -5.51
C VAL A 264 -9.73 17.10 -4.92
N SER A 265 -10.51 16.09 -4.52
CA SER A 265 -11.85 16.27 -3.99
C SER A 265 -12.03 15.42 -2.74
N GLN A 266 -12.74 15.94 -1.73
CA GLN A 266 -13.16 15.14 -0.60
C GLN A 266 -14.46 14.43 -0.96
N ILE A 267 -14.48 13.10 -0.85
CA ILE A 267 -15.63 12.25 -1.21
C ILE A 267 -16.30 11.62 0.01
N GLY A 268 -15.78 11.83 1.22
CA GLY A 268 -16.39 11.28 2.43
C GLY A 268 -15.47 11.42 3.64
N ASN A 269 -15.83 10.68 4.69
CA ASN A 269 -15.01 10.53 5.89
C ASN A 269 -14.96 9.05 6.33
N GLN A 270 -13.86 8.67 6.97
CA GLN A 270 -13.76 7.39 7.66
C GLN A 270 -14.73 7.34 8.85
N GLN A 271 -15.29 6.16 9.12
CA GLN A 271 -16.27 5.97 10.21
C GLN A 271 -15.62 5.98 11.61
N GLY A 272 -14.32 5.77 11.68
CA GLY A 272 -13.54 5.73 12.92
C GLY A 272 -12.08 6.11 12.72
N ASP A 273 -11.30 5.94 13.79
CA ASP A 273 -9.85 6.22 13.80
C ASP A 273 -9.09 5.05 13.17
N TYR A 274 -9.23 4.90 11.86
CA TYR A 274 -8.68 3.76 11.12
C TYR A 274 -7.25 4.02 10.68
N TYR A 275 -6.31 3.49 11.47
CA TYR A 275 -4.88 3.52 11.21
C TYR A 275 -4.52 2.51 10.12
N TYR A 276 -4.00 3.00 8.98
CA TYR A 276 -3.63 2.21 7.80
C TYR A 276 -4.61 1.08 7.44
N PRO A 277 -5.88 1.39 7.14
CA PRO A 277 -6.84 0.37 6.77
C PRO A 277 -6.40 -0.38 5.51
N VAL A 278 -6.79 -1.64 5.41
CA VAL A 278 -6.63 -2.41 4.17
C VAL A 278 -7.64 -1.89 3.16
N LEU A 279 -7.17 -1.55 1.96
CA LEU A 279 -8.02 -1.07 0.88
C LEU A 279 -8.02 -2.09 -0.26
N PHE A 280 -9.21 -2.50 -0.69
CA PHE A 280 -9.39 -3.48 -1.76
C PHE A 280 -10.49 -3.06 -2.72
N GLN A 281 -10.16 -2.97 -4.01
CA GLN A 281 -11.18 -2.73 -5.04
C GLN A 281 -12.07 -3.96 -5.20
N THR A 282 -13.38 -3.75 -5.17
CA THR A 282 -14.40 -4.80 -5.28
C THR A 282 -15.54 -4.38 -6.21
N VAL A 283 -16.58 -5.21 -6.27
CA VAL A 283 -17.86 -4.94 -6.95
C VAL A 283 -18.86 -4.32 -5.95
N PRO A 284 -19.95 -3.70 -6.42
CA PRO A 284 -21.01 -3.24 -5.51
C PRO A 284 -21.53 -4.38 -4.61
N ASN A 285 -21.92 -4.05 -3.38
CA ASN A 285 -22.49 -4.98 -2.39
C ASN A 285 -21.59 -6.17 -2.00
N TYR A 286 -20.27 -6.06 -2.20
CA TYR A 286 -19.35 -7.10 -1.74
C TYR A 286 -19.29 -7.14 -0.22
N CYS A 287 -19.72 -8.27 0.37
CA CYS A 287 -19.78 -8.50 1.82
C CYS A 287 -20.76 -7.60 2.59
N VAL A 288 -21.75 -7.01 1.91
CA VAL A 288 -22.82 -6.22 2.54
C VAL A 288 -23.96 -7.14 3.00
#